data_AF-A0A2E7LP49-F1
#
_entry.id   AF-A0A2E7LP49-F1
#
_cell.length_a   1.000
_cell.length_b   1.000
_cell.length_c   1.000
_cell.angle_alpha   90.00
_cell.angle_beta   90.00
_cell.angle_gamma   90.00
#
_symmetry.space_group_name_H-M   'P 1'
#
loop_
_entity.id
_entity.type
_entity.pdbx_description
1 polymer ?
#
loop_
_entity_poly.entity_id
_entity_poly.type
_entity_poly.pdbx_seq_one_letter_code
_entity_poly.pdbx_strand_id
1 'polypeptide(L)'
;MYDVTFLSEEEIVKRLQIVLRDFIEARGDYARQTNSVKEAKDLAAKLAERIYDEPQKWGVADILPEFRDDSAADAFVSLLIGVESLPGRSTVNEWYERTVESKFRRLWTLSEEQTLVSPSENIGVSGQSDVEHLTENGIDSGSVFEEYSSVWISFESDFPRDAFALRLRYMLGRNVDQMVVMLDAPSNRAIAIRVNRARDRFKMFCEQHGLDRNEISGIMSRLPEENE
;
A
#
# COMPACT_ATOMS: atom_id res chain seq x y z
N MET A 1 -42.65 -2.42 8.13
CA MET A 1 -42.86 -3.83 8.53
C MET A 1 -41.90 -4.65 7.66
N TYR A 2 -40.71 -4.93 8.24
CA TYR A 2 -39.61 -5.87 7.88
C TYR A 2 -39.14 -5.93 6.41
N ASP A 3 -37.86 -5.81 6.04
CA ASP A 3 -36.61 -6.17 6.70
C ASP A 3 -35.53 -5.10 6.48
N VAL A 4 -34.92 -4.58 7.55
CA VAL A 4 -33.54 -4.09 7.45
C VAL A 4 -32.71 -5.35 7.43
N THR A 5 -32.53 -5.95 6.26
CA THR A 5 -31.56 -7.03 6.09
C THR A 5 -30.21 -6.43 6.46
N PHE A 6 -29.76 -6.73 7.67
CA PHE A 6 -28.43 -6.42 8.14
C PHE A 6 -27.47 -7.29 7.31
N LEU A 7 -27.16 -6.82 6.10
CA LEU A 7 -26.16 -7.47 5.25
C LEU A 7 -24.83 -7.36 5.98
N SER A 8 -24.12 -8.47 6.21
CA SER A 8 -22.74 -8.38 6.70
C SER A 8 -21.84 -7.70 5.67
N GLU A 9 -20.64 -7.24 6.05
CA GLU A 9 -19.68 -6.69 5.06
C GLU A 9 -19.39 -7.67 3.93
N GLU A 10 -19.23 -8.95 4.28
CA GLU A 10 -19.04 -10.05 3.34
C GLU A 10 -20.22 -10.19 2.38
N GLU A 11 -21.44 -10.00 2.86
CA GLU A 11 -22.63 -10.09 2.02
C GLU A 11 -22.76 -8.87 1.10
N ILE A 12 -22.37 -7.68 1.57
CA ILE A 12 -22.28 -6.47 0.74
C ILE A 12 -21.28 -6.68 -0.40
N VAL A 13 -20.09 -7.22 -0.10
CA VAL A 13 -19.06 -7.49 -1.11
C VAL A 13 -19.49 -8.58 -2.09
N LYS A 14 -20.07 -9.68 -1.62
CA LYS A 14 -20.63 -10.72 -2.51
C LYS A 14 -21.71 -10.14 -3.42
N ARG A 15 -22.58 -9.27 -2.89
CA ARG A 15 -23.62 -8.62 -3.69
C ARG A 15 -23.01 -7.68 -4.73
N LEU A 16 -21.97 -6.92 -4.38
CA LEU A 16 -21.21 -6.12 -5.35
C LEU A 16 -20.62 -6.99 -6.47
N GLN A 17 -20.03 -8.15 -6.17
CA GLN A 17 -19.51 -9.08 -7.17
C GLN A 17 -20.61 -9.57 -8.14
N ILE A 18 -21.81 -9.86 -7.61
CA ILE A 18 -22.96 -10.27 -8.43
C ILE A 18 -23.40 -9.11 -9.33
N VAL A 19 -23.53 -7.90 -8.78
CA VAL A 19 -23.96 -6.71 -9.53
C VAL A 19 -22.98 -6.35 -10.65
N LEU A 20 -21.67 -6.48 -10.42
CA LEU A 20 -20.63 -6.26 -11.43
C LEU A 20 -20.73 -7.29 -12.56
N ARG A 21 -20.91 -8.57 -12.23
CA ARG A 21 -21.13 -9.63 -13.23
C ARG A 21 -22.39 -9.37 -14.05
N ASP A 22 -23.48 -9.03 -13.39
CA ASP A 22 -24.75 -8.68 -14.03
C ASP A 22 -24.61 -7.48 -14.97
N PHE A 23 -23.81 -6.47 -14.60
CA PHE A 23 -23.53 -5.31 -15.44
C PHE A 23 -22.79 -5.68 -16.73
N ILE A 24 -21.81 -6.60 -16.63
CA ILE A 24 -21.06 -7.13 -17.78
C ILE A 24 -21.99 -7.95 -18.69
N GLU A 25 -22.83 -8.80 -18.11
CA GLU A 25 -23.80 -9.62 -18.85
C GLU A 25 -24.91 -8.78 -19.50
N ALA A 26 -25.29 -7.66 -18.88
CA ALA A 26 -26.31 -6.73 -19.38
C ALA A 26 -25.80 -5.81 -20.50
N ARG A 27 -24.64 -6.09 -21.12
CA ARG A 27 -24.06 -5.23 -22.15
C ARG A 27 -25.02 -5.03 -23.33
N GLY A 28 -25.45 -3.78 -23.52
CA GLY A 28 -26.42 -3.41 -24.55
C GLY A 28 -27.86 -3.23 -24.06
N ASP A 29 -28.15 -3.61 -22.80
CA ASP A 29 -29.41 -3.30 -22.11
C ASP A 29 -29.19 -2.14 -21.11
N TYR A 30 -29.47 -0.93 -21.59
CA TYR A 30 -29.22 0.30 -20.84
C TYR A 30 -30.04 0.39 -19.55
N ALA A 31 -31.26 -0.15 -19.52
CA ALA A 31 -32.12 -0.11 -18.34
C ALA A 31 -31.58 -1.02 -17.24
N ARG A 32 -31.17 -2.24 -17.60
CA ARG A 32 -30.54 -3.18 -16.66
C ARG A 32 -29.20 -2.66 -16.15
N GLN A 33 -28.37 -2.10 -17.03
CA GLN A 33 -27.10 -1.47 -16.63
C GLN A 33 -27.28 -0.31 -15.67
N THR A 34 -28.28 0.55 -15.90
CA THR A 34 -28.57 1.68 -15.01
C THR A 34 -28.99 1.21 -13.62
N ASN A 35 -29.78 0.14 -13.54
CA ASN A 35 -30.17 -0.47 -12.26
C ASN A 35 -28.96 -1.06 -11.52
N SER A 36 -28.07 -1.77 -12.23
CA SER A 36 -26.83 -2.31 -11.65
C SER A 36 -25.94 -1.19 -11.09
N VAL A 37 -25.79 -0.06 -11.80
CA VAL A 37 -25.01 1.09 -11.31
C VAL A 37 -25.63 1.67 -10.04
N LYS A 38 -26.95 1.77 -9.98
CA LYS A 38 -27.65 2.27 -8.79
C LYS A 38 -27.44 1.34 -7.59
N GLU A 39 -27.62 0.03 -7.79
CA GLU A 39 -27.42 -0.97 -6.74
C GLU A 39 -25.96 -0.99 -6.25
N ALA A 40 -24.98 -0.89 -7.16
CA ALA A 40 -23.57 -0.80 -6.80
C ALA A 40 -23.26 0.44 -5.94
N LYS A 41 -23.83 1.60 -6.28
CA LYS A 41 -23.69 2.83 -5.50
C LYS A 41 -24.29 2.70 -4.10
N ASP A 42 -25.48 2.13 -3.99
CA ASP A 42 -26.15 1.95 -2.69
C ASP A 42 -25.37 0.97 -1.78
N LEU A 43 -24.80 -0.10 -2.35
CA LEU A 43 -23.96 -1.05 -1.61
C LEU A 43 -22.62 -0.43 -1.18
N ALA A 44 -21.96 0.32 -2.08
CA ALA A 44 -20.75 1.03 -1.76
C ALA A 44 -20.97 2.08 -0.65
N ALA A 45 -22.07 2.84 -0.71
CA ALA A 45 -22.41 3.82 0.32
C ALA A 45 -22.57 3.17 1.70
N LYS A 46 -23.30 2.04 1.80
CA LYS A 46 -23.45 1.29 3.05
C LYS A 46 -22.13 0.80 3.62
N LEU A 47 -21.18 0.42 2.75
CA LEU A 47 -19.86 -0.03 3.18
C LEU A 47 -19.02 1.14 3.69
N ALA A 48 -19.06 2.29 3.00
CA ALA A 48 -18.39 3.52 3.42
C ALA A 48 -18.91 4.04 4.76
N GLU A 49 -20.24 4.03 4.98
CA GLU A 49 -20.86 4.39 6.26
C GLU A 49 -20.30 3.53 7.41
N ARG A 50 -20.15 2.22 7.20
CA ARG A 50 -19.58 1.33 8.23
C ARG A 50 -18.11 1.55 8.51
N ILE A 51 -17.34 1.86 7.48
CA ILE A 51 -15.92 2.22 7.64
C ILE A 51 -15.81 3.46 8.51
N TYR A 52 -16.70 4.43 8.30
CA TYR A 52 -16.74 5.67 9.06
C TYR A 52 -17.26 5.48 10.49
N ASP A 53 -18.31 4.69 10.68
CA ASP A 53 -18.97 4.48 11.98
C ASP A 53 -18.15 3.57 12.93
N GLU A 54 -17.34 2.66 12.39
CA GLU A 54 -16.56 1.68 13.17
C GLU A 54 -15.03 1.80 12.92
N PRO A 55 -14.39 2.98 13.07
CA PRO A 55 -13.03 3.22 12.58
C PRO A 55 -11.96 2.32 13.24
N GLN A 56 -12.18 1.82 14.46
CA GLN A 56 -11.30 0.86 15.11
C GLN A 56 -11.33 -0.50 14.43
N LYS A 57 -12.50 -0.94 13.98
CA LYS A 57 -12.65 -2.23 13.29
C LYS A 57 -11.89 -2.23 11.98
N TRP A 58 -11.89 -1.09 11.28
CA TRP A 58 -11.33 -0.94 9.94
C TRP A 58 -9.88 -0.44 9.89
N GLY A 59 -9.19 -0.36 11.05
CA GLY A 59 -7.80 0.11 11.13
C GLY A 59 -7.62 1.60 10.81
N VAL A 60 -8.71 2.36 10.77
CA VAL A 60 -8.71 3.81 10.46
C VAL A 60 -8.40 4.64 11.71
N ALA A 61 -8.74 4.12 12.89
CA ALA A 61 -8.51 4.80 14.16
C ALA A 61 -7.01 5.02 14.48
N ASP A 62 -6.15 4.09 14.05
CA ASP A 62 -4.70 4.13 14.30
C ASP A 62 -3.95 5.08 13.34
N ILE A 63 -4.64 5.60 12.33
CA ILE A 63 -4.11 6.59 11.40
C ILE A 63 -4.23 7.99 12.01
N LEU A 64 -3.15 8.76 11.84
CA LEU A 64 -3.10 10.17 12.25
C LEU A 64 -4.26 10.96 11.63
N PRO A 65 -4.94 11.83 12.40
CA PRO A 65 -6.16 12.50 11.94
C PRO A 65 -6.03 13.22 10.61
N GLU A 66 -4.88 13.82 10.34
CA GLU A 66 -4.60 14.59 9.12
C GLU A 66 -4.47 13.73 7.84
N PHE A 67 -4.19 12.43 7.96
CA PHE A 67 -4.08 11.50 6.81
C PHE A 67 -5.22 10.49 6.74
N ARG A 68 -6.13 10.53 7.70
CA ARG A 68 -7.14 9.49 7.93
C ARG A 68 -8.11 9.37 6.77
N ASP A 69 -8.72 10.49 6.38
CA ASP A 69 -9.77 10.50 5.35
C ASP A 69 -9.20 10.14 3.99
N ASP A 70 -8.01 10.65 3.66
CA ASP A 70 -7.31 10.35 2.40
C ASP A 70 -6.92 8.86 2.31
N SER A 71 -6.34 8.32 3.39
CA SER A 71 -5.94 6.91 3.44
C SER A 71 -7.16 5.99 3.35
N ALA A 72 -8.24 6.32 4.07
CA ALA A 72 -9.49 5.57 4.06
C ALA A 72 -10.17 5.61 2.69
N ALA A 73 -10.22 6.78 2.04
CA ALA A 73 -10.77 6.93 0.70
C ALA A 73 -9.97 6.12 -0.34
N ASP A 74 -8.63 6.19 -0.31
CA ASP A 74 -7.77 5.44 -1.22
C ASP A 74 -7.88 3.92 -1.03
N ALA A 75 -7.96 3.47 0.23
CA ALA A 75 -8.20 2.06 0.55
C ALA A 75 -9.58 1.61 0.08
N PHE A 76 -10.59 2.47 0.19
CA PHE A 76 -11.94 2.18 -0.26
C PHE A 76 -12.06 2.10 -1.78
N VAL A 77 -11.42 3.01 -2.51
CA VAL A 77 -11.32 2.92 -3.98
C VAL A 77 -10.61 1.63 -4.39
N SER A 78 -9.50 1.30 -3.72
CA SER A 78 -8.75 0.07 -3.98
C SER A 78 -9.62 -1.17 -3.72
N LEU A 79 -10.43 -1.15 -2.67
CA LEU A 79 -11.40 -2.21 -2.37
C LEU A 79 -12.38 -2.39 -3.52
N LEU A 80 -13.03 -1.30 -3.96
CA LEU A 80 -14.03 -1.37 -5.03
C LEU A 80 -13.46 -1.86 -6.36
N ILE A 81 -12.21 -1.51 -6.68
CA ILE A 81 -11.50 -2.01 -7.87
C ILE A 81 -11.16 -3.50 -7.71
N GLY A 82 -10.73 -3.90 -6.51
CA GLY A 82 -10.34 -5.27 -6.19
C GLY A 82 -11.47 -6.22 -5.81
N VAL A 83 -12.73 -5.75 -5.77
CA VAL A 83 -13.88 -6.55 -5.29
C VAL A 83 -14.01 -7.88 -6.03
N GLU A 84 -13.71 -7.93 -7.33
CA GLU A 84 -13.80 -9.16 -8.14
C GLU A 84 -12.69 -10.18 -7.82
N SER A 85 -11.54 -9.72 -7.34
CA SER A 85 -10.33 -10.52 -7.12
C SER A 85 -9.99 -10.73 -5.64
N LEU A 86 -10.86 -10.29 -4.72
CA LEU A 86 -10.65 -10.43 -3.28
C LEU A 86 -10.33 -11.89 -2.92
N PRO A 87 -9.16 -12.16 -2.31
CA PRO A 87 -8.76 -13.52 -1.99
C PRO A 87 -9.67 -14.11 -0.91
N GLY A 88 -10.31 -15.24 -1.19
CA GLY A 88 -11.26 -15.90 -0.28
C GLY A 88 -10.68 -16.47 1.01
N ARG A 89 -9.46 -16.09 1.41
CA ARG A 89 -8.77 -16.53 2.63
C ARG A 89 -8.67 -15.44 3.71
N SER A 90 -9.00 -14.17 3.39
CA SER A 90 -9.02 -13.05 4.35
C SER A 90 -10.41 -12.43 4.38
N THR A 91 -10.83 -11.91 5.55
CA THR A 91 -12.07 -11.14 5.63
C THR A 91 -11.92 -9.80 4.91
N VAL A 92 -13.03 -9.22 4.44
CA VAL A 92 -13.06 -7.89 3.79
C VAL A 92 -12.41 -6.83 4.68
N ASN A 93 -12.67 -6.92 5.98
CA ASN A 93 -12.11 -6.01 6.96
C ASN A 93 -10.58 -6.16 7.09
N GLU A 94 -10.07 -7.38 7.25
CA GLU A 94 -8.61 -7.63 7.32
C GLU A 94 -7.89 -7.16 6.05
N TRP A 95 -8.52 -7.33 4.89
CA TRP A 95 -7.96 -6.84 3.63
C TRP A 95 -7.93 -5.30 3.60
N TYR A 96 -9.02 -4.67 4.04
CA TYR A 96 -9.14 -3.21 4.07
C TYR A 96 -8.14 -2.59 5.04
N GLU A 97 -8.02 -3.13 6.25
CA GLU A 97 -7.07 -2.70 7.29
C GLU A 97 -5.63 -2.71 6.76
N ARG A 98 -5.21 -3.79 6.08
CA ARG A 98 -3.87 -3.86 5.47
C ARG A 98 -3.69 -2.83 4.36
N THR A 99 -4.74 -2.56 3.60
CA THR A 99 -4.69 -1.61 2.48
C THR A 99 -4.60 -0.18 3.01
N VAL A 100 -5.43 0.18 4.00
CA VAL A 100 -5.42 1.52 4.60
C VAL A 100 -4.08 1.79 5.31
N GLU A 101 -3.51 0.79 5.99
CA GLU A 101 -2.18 0.87 6.58
C GLU A 101 -1.10 1.13 5.52
N SER A 102 -1.16 0.41 4.39
CA SER A 102 -0.23 0.61 3.26
C SER A 102 -0.33 2.02 2.65
N LYS A 103 -1.56 2.53 2.46
CA LYS A 103 -1.80 3.88 1.93
C LYS A 103 -1.33 4.96 2.89
N PHE A 104 -1.64 4.83 4.18
CA PHE A 104 -1.14 5.73 5.22
C PHE A 104 0.40 5.77 5.24
N ARG A 105 1.06 4.60 5.24
CA ARG A 105 2.54 4.53 5.21
C ARG A 105 3.13 5.25 4.00
N ARG A 106 2.47 5.21 2.84
CA ARG A 106 2.88 5.95 1.63
C ARG A 106 2.72 7.46 1.80
N LEU A 107 1.57 7.93 2.28
CA LEU A 107 1.32 9.36 2.51
C LEU A 107 2.28 9.94 3.55
N TRP A 108 2.49 9.21 4.65
CA TRP A 108 3.46 9.55 5.67
C TRP A 108 4.87 9.75 5.08
N THR A 109 5.33 8.77 4.29
CA THR A 109 6.63 8.83 3.60
C THR A 109 6.76 10.08 2.72
N LEU A 110 5.75 10.35 1.89
CA LEU A 110 5.75 11.51 0.99
C LEU A 110 5.75 12.84 1.78
N SER A 111 5.06 12.89 2.92
CA SER A 111 5.07 14.07 3.78
C SER A 111 6.46 14.30 4.39
N GLU A 112 7.14 13.24 4.84
CA GLU A 112 8.51 13.32 5.37
C GLU A 112 9.49 13.81 4.29
N GLU A 113 9.40 13.29 3.07
CA GLU A 113 10.21 13.73 1.94
C GLU A 113 9.99 15.22 1.61
N GLN A 114 8.75 15.71 1.63
CA GLN A 114 8.44 17.13 1.40
C GLN A 114 8.96 18.04 2.52
N THR A 115 8.95 17.57 3.78
CA THR A 115 9.55 18.31 4.89
C THR A 115 11.08 18.34 4.82
N LEU A 116 11.73 17.33 4.25
CA LEU A 116 13.18 17.31 4.02
C LEU A 116 13.61 18.19 2.83
N VAL A 117 12.73 18.37 1.84
CA VAL A 117 12.98 19.20 0.64
C VAL A 117 12.57 20.67 0.84
N SER A 118 11.95 21.02 1.95
CA SER A 118 11.66 22.41 2.31
C SER A 118 12.76 22.98 3.20
N PRO A 119 13.85 23.58 2.67
CA PRO A 119 14.71 24.40 3.49
C PRO A 119 13.87 25.60 3.94
N SER A 120 13.69 25.68 5.24
CA SER A 120 13.20 26.86 5.95
C SER A 120 13.89 28.12 5.42
N GLU A 121 13.16 28.96 4.69
CA GLU A 121 13.54 30.36 4.57
C GLU A 121 13.30 31.04 5.94
N ASN A 122 14.42 31.34 6.60
CA ASN A 122 14.61 32.29 7.69
C ASN A 122 13.89 32.02 9.02
N ILE A 123 14.66 31.66 10.03
CA ILE A 123 14.95 32.51 11.21
C ILE A 123 16.17 31.90 11.91
N GLY A 124 17.25 32.67 11.98
CA GLY A 124 18.49 32.26 12.61
C GLY A 124 18.34 32.12 14.12
N VAL A 125 18.67 30.93 14.64
CA VAL A 125 19.24 30.75 15.98
C VAL A 125 20.30 29.66 15.87
N SER A 126 21.54 30.05 16.15
CA SER A 126 22.71 29.20 16.23
C SER A 126 22.49 28.07 17.23
N GLY A 127 22.52 26.82 16.74
CA GLY A 127 22.57 25.62 17.56
C GLY A 127 22.98 24.45 16.67
N GLN A 128 24.23 24.02 16.82
CA GLN A 128 24.85 22.94 16.05
C GLN A 128 23.96 21.70 15.97
N SER A 129 23.62 21.28 14.75
CA SER A 129 23.30 19.88 14.45
C SER A 129 24.32 19.44 13.42
N ASP A 130 25.23 18.56 13.86
CA ASP A 130 26.23 17.90 13.03
C ASP A 130 25.53 17.16 11.88
N VAL A 131 25.49 17.81 10.71
CA VAL A 131 25.17 17.18 9.42
C VAL A 131 26.49 17.04 8.67
N GLU A 132 27.37 16.21 9.19
CA GLU A 132 28.54 15.72 8.45
C GLU A 132 28.62 14.20 8.64
N HIS A 133 28.78 13.51 7.49
CA HIS A 133 28.77 12.05 7.28
C HIS A 133 27.36 11.42 7.28
N LEU A 134 26.82 10.86 6.19
CA LEU A 134 27.44 9.89 5.28
C LEU A 134 26.77 9.95 3.90
N THR A 135 27.44 10.57 2.93
CA THR A 135 27.36 10.12 1.53
C THR A 135 28.43 9.07 1.33
N GLU A 136 28.13 7.81 1.67
CA GLU A 136 28.97 6.68 1.26
C GLU A 136 28.10 5.63 0.57
N ASN A 137 28.43 5.41 -0.70
CA ASN A 137 27.88 4.46 -1.67
C ASN A 137 26.57 4.88 -2.35
N GLY A 138 26.73 5.81 -3.30
CA GLY A 138 25.75 6.04 -4.36
C GLY A 138 25.53 4.78 -5.19
N ILE A 139 24.48 4.05 -4.87
CA ILE A 139 23.77 3.17 -5.80
C ILE A 139 22.45 3.87 -6.04
N ASP A 140 22.21 4.27 -7.29
CA ASP A 140 20.99 4.96 -7.73
C ASP A 140 19.81 3.98 -7.76
N SER A 141 19.44 3.48 -6.58
CA SER A 141 18.41 2.46 -6.39
C SER A 141 16.99 3.01 -6.52
N GLY A 142 16.81 4.33 -6.44
CA GLY A 142 15.56 5.01 -6.80
C GLY A 142 15.16 4.75 -8.25
N SER A 143 16.13 4.68 -9.17
CA SER A 143 15.90 4.44 -10.60
C SER A 143 15.19 3.12 -10.92
N VAL A 144 15.40 2.08 -10.10
CA VAL A 144 14.81 0.74 -10.32
C VAL A 144 13.29 0.77 -10.21
N PHE A 145 12.77 1.49 -9.22
CA PHE A 145 11.34 1.52 -8.92
C PHE A 145 10.56 2.34 -9.96
N GLU A 146 11.21 3.30 -10.61
CA GLU A 146 10.64 4.09 -11.70
C GLU A 146 10.73 3.34 -13.04
N GLU A 147 11.90 2.77 -13.35
CA GLU A 147 12.17 2.01 -14.58
C GLU A 147 11.26 0.79 -14.71
N TYR A 148 10.97 0.11 -13.59
CA TYR A 148 10.09 -1.07 -13.53
C TYR A 148 8.77 -0.79 -12.78
N SER A 149 8.24 0.43 -12.88
CA SER A 149 7.07 0.88 -12.13
C SER A 149 5.84 -0.03 -12.25
N SER A 150 5.56 -0.63 -13.41
CA SER A 150 4.42 -1.53 -13.60
C SER A 150 4.53 -2.83 -12.79
N VAL A 151 5.73 -3.41 -12.75
CA VAL A 151 6.05 -4.63 -11.99
C VAL A 151 6.08 -4.30 -10.50
N TRP A 152 6.67 -3.15 -10.15
CA TRP A 152 6.76 -2.67 -8.78
C TRP A 152 5.38 -2.38 -8.17
N ILE A 153 4.48 -1.71 -8.90
CA ILE A 153 3.10 -1.44 -8.44
C ILE A 153 2.35 -2.75 -8.18
N SER A 154 2.51 -3.75 -9.06
CA SER A 154 1.91 -5.07 -8.86
C SER A 154 2.51 -5.77 -7.62
N PHE A 155 3.82 -5.67 -7.43
CA PHE A 155 4.50 -6.23 -6.26
C PHE A 155 4.08 -5.54 -4.95
N GLU A 156 3.89 -4.23 -4.95
CA GLU A 156 3.39 -3.47 -3.80
C GLU A 156 1.98 -3.90 -3.38
N SER A 157 1.13 -4.17 -4.37
CA SER A 157 -0.23 -4.66 -4.13
C SER A 157 -0.22 -6.06 -3.50
N ASP A 158 0.62 -6.97 -4.03
CA ASP A 158 0.63 -8.37 -3.60
C ASP A 158 1.43 -8.59 -2.31
N PHE A 159 2.49 -7.80 -2.08
CA PHE A 159 3.44 -7.95 -0.97
C PHE A 159 3.75 -6.62 -0.26
N PRO A 160 2.74 -5.93 0.31
CA PRO A 160 2.90 -4.57 0.82
C PRO A 160 3.96 -4.44 1.92
N ARG A 161 4.08 -5.43 2.81
CA ARG A 161 5.08 -5.42 3.91
C ARG A 161 6.51 -5.58 3.42
N ASP A 162 6.73 -6.37 2.37
CA ASP A 162 8.05 -6.58 1.79
C ASP A 162 8.43 -5.40 0.90
N ALA A 163 7.49 -4.90 0.09
CA ALA A 163 7.69 -3.71 -0.71
C ALA A 163 8.01 -2.48 0.15
N PHE A 164 7.34 -2.32 1.30
CA PHE A 164 7.65 -1.24 2.23
C PHE A 164 9.06 -1.33 2.82
N ALA A 165 9.54 -2.53 3.18
CA ALA A 165 10.91 -2.73 3.65
C ALA A 165 11.95 -2.36 2.58
N LEU A 166 11.71 -2.76 1.32
CA LEU A 166 12.59 -2.40 0.19
C LEU A 166 12.55 -0.90 -0.12
N ARG A 167 11.38 -0.26 -0.05
CA ARG A 167 11.25 1.20 -0.23
C ARG A 167 12.02 1.96 0.84
N LEU A 168 11.82 1.62 2.12
CA LEU A 168 12.55 2.24 3.22
C LEU A 168 14.06 2.14 3.01
N ARG A 169 14.55 0.95 2.61
CA ARG A 169 15.98 0.72 2.49
C ARG A 169 16.59 1.38 1.25
N TYR A 170 16.00 1.17 0.08
CA TYR A 170 16.65 1.46 -1.20
C TYR A 170 16.06 2.67 -1.94
N MET A 171 14.83 3.08 -1.64
CA MET A 171 14.26 4.30 -2.22
C MET A 171 14.47 5.50 -1.30
N LEU A 172 14.26 5.31 0.01
CA LEU A 172 14.37 6.37 1.02
C LEU A 172 15.74 6.41 1.71
N GLY A 173 16.62 5.45 1.44
CA GLY A 173 17.96 5.39 2.01
C GLY A 173 17.99 5.28 3.54
N ARG A 174 16.92 4.77 4.18
CA ARG A 174 16.88 4.63 5.64
C ARG A 174 17.93 3.63 6.11
N ASN A 175 18.55 3.95 7.25
CA ASN A 175 19.48 3.04 7.89
C ASN A 175 18.72 1.97 8.72
N VAL A 176 19.43 0.91 9.11
CA VAL A 176 18.84 -0.25 9.78
C VAL A 176 18.20 0.14 11.13
N ASP A 177 18.81 1.05 11.88
CA ASP A 177 18.30 1.52 13.18
C ASP A 177 16.96 2.29 13.03
N GLN A 178 16.85 3.14 12.01
CA GLN A 178 15.60 3.84 11.68
C GLN A 178 14.52 2.83 11.25
N MET A 179 14.90 1.84 10.46
CA MET A 179 13.97 0.80 10.01
C MET A 179 13.45 -0.07 11.16
N VAL A 180 14.24 -0.30 12.22
CA VAL A 180 13.79 -1.01 13.44
C VAL A 180 12.54 -0.35 14.03
N VAL A 181 12.56 0.97 14.16
CA VAL A 181 11.44 1.74 14.70
C VAL A 181 10.26 1.75 13.71
N MET A 182 10.53 2.01 12.43
CA MET A 182 9.48 2.14 11.40
C MET A 182 8.78 0.82 11.03
N LEU A 183 9.47 -0.30 11.24
CA LEU A 183 8.96 -1.65 10.94
C LEU A 183 8.61 -2.46 12.18
N ASP A 184 8.66 -1.83 13.37
CA ASP A 184 8.47 -2.45 14.68
C ASP A 184 9.20 -3.81 14.78
N ALA A 185 10.50 -3.78 14.47
CA ALA A 185 11.31 -4.97 14.42
C ALA A 185 12.05 -5.18 15.75
N PRO A 186 12.24 -6.43 16.21
CA PRO A 186 12.86 -6.69 17.51
C PRO A 186 14.38 -6.47 17.54
N SER A 187 15.03 -6.32 16.38
CA SER A 187 16.47 -6.07 16.27
C SER A 187 16.89 -5.69 14.85
N ASN A 188 18.09 -5.12 14.71
CA ASN A 188 18.74 -4.85 13.43
C ASN A 188 18.87 -6.11 12.56
N ARG A 189 19.17 -7.26 13.19
CA ARG A 189 19.23 -8.56 12.50
C ARG A 189 17.88 -8.94 11.88
N ALA A 190 16.78 -8.66 12.58
CA ALA A 190 15.45 -8.92 12.05
C ALA A 190 15.11 -8.04 10.83
N ILE A 191 15.69 -6.84 10.75
CA ILE A 191 15.58 -5.97 9.56
C ILE A 191 16.37 -6.56 8.39
N ALA A 192 17.63 -6.95 8.59
CA ALA A 192 18.45 -7.55 7.53
C ALA A 192 17.77 -8.80 6.92
N ILE A 193 17.26 -9.70 7.77
CA ILE A 193 16.49 -10.88 7.32
C ILE A 193 15.24 -10.45 6.55
N ARG A 194 14.52 -9.43 7.01
CA ARG A 194 13.28 -8.95 6.38
C ARG A 194 13.55 -8.34 5.01
N VAL A 195 14.60 -7.52 4.88
CA VAL A 195 15.02 -6.89 3.62
C VAL A 195 15.51 -7.95 2.63
N ASN A 196 16.36 -8.89 3.07
CA ASN A 196 16.84 -9.97 2.21
C ASN A 196 15.69 -10.87 1.72
N ARG A 197 14.75 -11.22 2.60
CA ARG A 197 13.53 -11.95 2.22
C ARG A 197 12.69 -11.18 1.22
N ALA A 198 12.49 -9.88 1.44
CA ALA A 198 11.72 -9.02 0.56
C ALA A 198 12.36 -8.94 -0.83
N ARG A 199 13.68 -8.83 -0.89
CA ARG A 199 14.49 -8.83 -2.11
C ARG A 199 14.38 -10.15 -2.87
N ASP A 200 14.53 -11.28 -2.19
CA ASP A 200 14.37 -12.61 -2.80
C ASP A 200 12.96 -12.80 -3.37
N ARG A 201 11.95 -12.31 -2.66
CA ARG A 201 10.57 -12.35 -3.12
C ARG A 201 10.35 -11.46 -4.34
N PHE A 202 10.91 -10.26 -4.34
CA PHE A 202 10.83 -9.36 -5.49
C PHE A 202 11.53 -9.96 -6.72
N LYS A 203 12.68 -10.62 -6.52
CA LYS A 203 13.36 -11.37 -7.58
C LYS A 203 12.46 -12.46 -8.18
N MET A 204 11.89 -13.32 -7.34
CA MET A 204 10.96 -14.37 -7.79
C MET A 204 9.73 -13.78 -8.49
N PHE A 205 9.24 -12.64 -8.02
CA PHE A 205 8.12 -11.94 -8.63
C PHE A 205 8.44 -11.42 -10.04
N CYS A 206 9.64 -10.84 -10.21
CA CYS A 206 10.13 -10.40 -11.52
C CYS A 206 10.27 -11.58 -12.50
N GLU A 207 10.79 -12.73 -12.03
CA GLU A 207 10.88 -13.96 -12.83
C GLU A 207 9.49 -14.43 -13.29
N GLN A 208 8.48 -14.37 -12.41
CA GLN A 208 7.11 -14.75 -12.72
C GLN A 208 6.41 -13.79 -13.69
N HIS A 209 6.80 -12.52 -13.70
CA HIS A 209 6.25 -11.48 -14.58
C HIS A 209 7.01 -11.35 -15.91
N GLY A 210 7.93 -12.28 -16.19
CA GLY A 210 8.54 -12.44 -17.51
C GLY A 210 9.72 -11.52 -17.80
N LEU A 211 10.37 -10.96 -16.77
CA LEU A 211 11.60 -10.18 -16.95
C LEU A 211 12.75 -11.11 -17.36
N ASP A 212 13.65 -10.62 -18.22
CA ASP A 212 14.82 -11.38 -18.62
C ASP A 212 15.80 -11.53 -17.45
N ARG A 213 16.57 -12.62 -17.47
CA ARG A 213 17.59 -12.92 -16.46
C ARG A 213 18.63 -11.80 -16.33
N ASN A 214 18.95 -11.11 -17.43
CA ASN A 214 19.87 -9.97 -17.42
C ASN A 214 19.26 -8.74 -16.73
N GLU A 215 17.97 -8.47 -16.96
CA GLU A 215 17.24 -7.38 -16.31
C GLU A 215 17.13 -7.63 -14.81
N ILE A 216 16.73 -8.85 -14.42
CA ILE A 216 16.65 -9.25 -13.00
C ILE A 216 18.02 -9.12 -12.33
N SER A 217 19.10 -9.53 -12.99
CA SER A 217 20.45 -9.37 -12.46
C SER A 217 20.83 -7.89 -12.30
N GLY A 218 20.42 -7.02 -13.22
CA GLY A 218 20.65 -5.57 -13.14
C GLY A 218 19.80 -4.86 -12.08
N ILE A 219 18.62 -5.40 -11.75
CA ILE A 219 17.80 -4.95 -10.63
C ILE A 219 18.46 -5.38 -9.31
N MET A 220 18.85 -6.65 -9.19
CA MET A 220 19.41 -7.21 -7.95
C MET A 220 20.80 -6.66 -7.61
N SER A 221 21.57 -6.20 -8.59
CA SER A 221 22.84 -5.49 -8.32
C SER A 221 22.63 -4.10 -7.72
N ARG A 222 21.50 -3.46 -8.04
CA ARG A 222 21.08 -2.16 -7.48
C ARG A 222 20.37 -2.30 -6.13
N LEU A 223 19.97 -3.52 -5.75
CA LEU A 223 19.39 -3.87 -4.45
C LEU A 223 20.33 -4.86 -3.73
N PRO A 224 21.48 -4.39 -3.19
CA PRO A 224 22.48 -5.27 -2.58
C PRO A 224 21.96 -5.95 -1.31
N GLU A 225 22.46 -7.14 -0.98
CA GLU A 225 22.06 -7.84 0.26
C GLU A 225 22.46 -7.03 1.50
N GLU A 226 21.63 -7.09 2.54
CA GLU A 226 22.00 -6.54 3.85
C GLU A 226 22.92 -7.51 4.57
N ASN A 227 24.09 -7.01 4.98
CA ASN A 227 25.03 -7.73 5.84
C ASN A 227 24.59 -7.62 7.31
N GLU A 228 24.77 -8.69 8.08
CA GLU A 228 24.44 -8.76 9.52
C GLU A 228 25.22 -7.76 10.38
#